data_AF-A0A3D2SQ79-F1
#
_entry.id   AF-A0A3D2SQ79-F1
#
_cell.length_a   1.000
_cell.length_b   1.000
_cell.length_c   1.000
_cell.angle_alpha   90.00
_cell.angle_beta   90.00
_cell.angle_gamma   90.00
#
_symmetry.space_group_name_H-M   'P 1'
#
loop_
_entity.id
_entity.type
_entity.pdbx_description
1 polymer ?
#
loop_
_entity_poly.entity_id
_entity_poly.type
_entity_poly.pdbx_seq_one_letter_code
_entity_poly.pdbx_strand_id
1 'polypeptide(L)'
;MTSYQAIHQAENDLVNHPSTQHYSAVRVIQNDAEALDIAQQLAEQFKTQSIERDAQRILPFAEIEAFSQSGLWAITVPKRYGGAEVSSLTVAKIIAL
;
A
#
# COMPACT_ATOMS: atom_id res chain seq x y z
N MET A 1 -43.86 -20.73 3.89
CA MET A 1 -42.82 -21.77 3.72
C MET A 1 -41.74 -21.20 2.84
N THR A 2 -40.73 -20.56 3.43
CA THR A 2 -39.59 -20.02 2.69
C THR A 2 -38.75 -21.22 2.24
N SER A 3 -38.61 -21.41 0.93
CA SER A 3 -37.93 -22.57 0.37
C SER A 3 -36.45 -22.57 0.75
N TYR A 4 -35.87 -23.76 0.92
CA TYR A 4 -34.43 -23.96 1.18
C TYR A 4 -33.52 -23.27 0.15
N GLN A 5 -34.07 -22.97 -1.04
CA GLN A 5 -33.39 -22.24 -2.11
C GLN A 5 -33.13 -20.76 -1.79
N ALA A 6 -33.99 -20.10 -0.99
CA ALA A 6 -33.82 -18.67 -0.68
C ALA A 6 -32.66 -18.40 0.30
N ILE A 7 -32.31 -19.39 1.14
CA ILE A 7 -31.19 -19.28 2.08
C ILE A 7 -29.85 -19.39 1.33
N HIS A 8 -29.75 -20.30 0.35
CA HIS A 8 -28.54 -20.46 -0.46
C HIS A 8 -28.31 -19.30 -1.46
N GLN A 9 -29.37 -18.61 -1.88
CA GLN A 9 -29.23 -17.43 -2.73
C GLN A 9 -28.62 -16.25 -1.97
N ALA A 10 -29.03 -16.02 -0.71
CA ALA A 10 -28.42 -15.02 0.16
C ALA A 10 -26.97 -15.38 0.57
N GLU A 11 -26.67 -16.68 0.69
CA GLU A 11 -25.29 -17.17 0.90
C GLU A 11 -24.39 -16.86 -0.29
N ASN A 12 -24.87 -17.03 -1.53
CA ASN A 12 -24.09 -16.74 -2.73
C ASN A 12 -23.81 -15.24 -2.92
N ASP A 13 -24.70 -14.36 -2.49
CA ASP A 13 -24.46 -12.90 -2.51
C ASP A 13 -23.47 -12.48 -1.42
N LEU A 14 -23.33 -13.27 -0.35
CA LEU A 14 -22.25 -13.14 0.65
C LEU A 14 -20.94 -13.81 0.18
N VAL A 15 -20.89 -14.53 -0.94
CA VAL A 15 -19.62 -15.06 -1.50
C VAL A 15 -18.97 -14.04 -2.42
N ASN A 16 -19.71 -13.03 -2.89
CA ASN A 16 -19.16 -11.93 -3.69
C ASN A 16 -18.63 -10.79 -2.81
N HIS A 17 -17.81 -11.15 -1.82
CA HIS A 17 -16.95 -10.16 -1.15
C HIS A 17 -15.89 -9.69 -2.17
N PRO A 18 -15.44 -8.43 -2.12
CA PRO A 18 -14.32 -7.92 -2.93
C PRO A 18 -12.96 -8.56 -2.58
N SER A 19 -12.94 -9.73 -1.92
CA SER A 19 -11.75 -10.44 -1.45
C SER A 19 -11.00 -11.20 -2.57
N THR A 20 -11.45 -11.13 -3.82
CA THR A 20 -10.65 -11.49 -5.00
C THR A 20 -9.93 -10.28 -5.59
N GLN A 21 -9.43 -9.37 -4.74
CA GLN A 21 -8.29 -8.56 -5.16
C GLN A 21 -7.14 -9.54 -5.45
N HIS A 22 -6.80 -9.68 -6.73
CA HIS A 22 -5.49 -10.17 -7.13
C HIS A 22 -4.47 -9.31 -6.38
N TYR A 23 -3.91 -9.83 -5.29
CA TYR A 23 -2.76 -9.24 -4.65
C TYR A 23 -1.63 -9.34 -5.67
N SER A 24 -1.48 -8.31 -6.49
CA SER A 24 -0.28 -8.06 -7.26
C SER A 24 0.90 -8.29 -6.32
N ALA A 25 1.91 -9.05 -6.76
CA ALA A 25 3.07 -9.31 -5.94
C ALA A 25 3.66 -7.98 -5.47
N VAL A 26 3.49 -7.67 -4.19
CA VAL A 26 3.99 -6.43 -3.59
C VAL A 26 5.51 -6.48 -3.65
N ARG A 27 6.12 -5.36 -4.03
CA ARG A 27 7.58 -5.29 -4.14
C ARG A 27 8.22 -5.47 -2.77
N VAL A 28 9.15 -6.43 -2.67
CA VAL A 28 10.01 -6.60 -1.50
C VAL A 28 11.31 -5.85 -1.75
N ILE A 29 11.55 -4.80 -0.97
CA ILE A 29 12.77 -3.98 -1.03
C ILE A 29 13.93 -4.75 -0.41
N GLN A 30 15.08 -4.77 -1.08
CA GLN A 30 16.21 -5.63 -0.69
C GLN A 30 17.33 -4.91 0.07
N ASN A 31 17.45 -3.59 -0.11
CA ASN A 31 18.53 -2.79 0.46
C ASN A 31 18.17 -1.30 0.62
N ASP A 32 19.02 -0.58 1.35
CA ASP A 32 18.87 0.84 1.67
C ASP A 32 18.82 1.76 0.44
N ALA A 33 19.61 1.48 -0.60
CA ALA A 33 19.67 2.32 -1.79
C ALA A 33 18.36 2.24 -2.59
N GLU A 34 17.84 1.02 -2.77
CA GLU A 34 16.55 0.78 -3.40
C GLU A 34 15.41 1.46 -2.63
N ALA A 35 15.44 1.41 -1.28
CA ALA A 35 14.45 2.09 -0.46
C ALA A 35 14.45 3.61 -0.69
N LEU A 36 15.63 4.22 -0.79
CA LEU A 36 15.79 5.66 -1.06
C LEU A 36 15.32 6.03 -2.47
N ASP A 37 15.69 5.25 -3.47
CA ASP A 37 15.31 5.52 -4.86
C ASP A 37 13.78 5.49 -5.03
N ILE A 38 13.11 4.49 -4.46
CA ILE A 38 11.65 4.38 -4.48
C ILE A 38 11.00 5.54 -3.72
N ALA A 39 11.53 5.89 -2.54
CA ALA A 39 11.00 7.00 -1.76
C ALA A 39 11.13 8.35 -2.49
N GLN A 40 12.26 8.58 -3.17
CA GLN A 40 12.49 9.79 -3.96
C GLN A 40 11.48 9.91 -5.11
N GLN A 41 11.23 8.82 -5.84
CA GLN A 41 10.26 8.80 -6.94
C GLN A 41 8.84 9.12 -6.45
N LEU A 42 8.42 8.52 -5.33
CA LEU A 42 7.12 8.80 -4.74
C LEU A 42 7.01 10.22 -4.21
N ALA A 43 8.06 10.75 -3.58
CA ALA A 43 8.09 12.13 -3.09
C ALA A 43 7.88 13.14 -4.24
N GLU A 44 8.56 12.94 -5.37
CA GLU A 44 8.39 13.76 -6.57
C GLU A 44 6.97 13.66 -7.15
N GLN A 45 6.43 12.44 -7.21
CA GLN A 45 5.06 12.21 -7.67
C GLN A 45 4.04 12.92 -6.77
N PHE A 46 4.13 12.73 -5.46
CA PHE A 46 3.16 13.26 -4.49
C PHE A 46 3.23 14.77 -4.35
N LYS A 47 4.39 15.37 -4.59
CA LYS A 47 4.60 16.82 -4.56
C LYS A 47 3.79 17.55 -5.63
N THR A 48 3.55 16.91 -6.78
CA THR A 48 2.88 17.56 -7.93
C THR A 48 1.45 18.02 -7.60
N GLN A 49 0.70 17.21 -6.83
CA GLN A 49 -0.71 17.48 -6.51
C GLN A 49 -0.94 17.86 -5.05
N SER A 50 0.12 18.03 -4.25
CA SER A 50 0.00 18.20 -2.79
C SER A 50 -0.74 19.48 -2.40
N ILE A 51 -0.44 20.61 -3.05
CA ILE A 51 -1.06 21.91 -2.75
C ILE A 51 -2.55 21.89 -3.02
N GLU A 52 -2.96 21.37 -4.18
CA GLU A 52 -4.37 21.27 -4.56
C GLU A 52 -5.13 20.34 -3.61
N ARG A 53 -4.55 19.16 -3.33
CA ARG A 53 -5.13 18.17 -2.43
C ARG A 53 -5.38 18.73 -1.04
N ASP A 54 -4.41 19.46 -0.50
CA ASP A 54 -4.51 20.09 0.82
C ASP A 54 -5.56 21.21 0.83
N ALA A 55 -5.52 22.10 -0.16
CA ALA A 55 -6.46 23.22 -0.26
C ALA A 55 -7.92 22.76 -0.42
N GLN A 56 -8.15 21.69 -1.19
CA GLN A 56 -9.48 21.16 -1.47
C GLN A 56 -9.91 20.03 -0.51
N ARG A 57 -9.06 19.64 0.46
CA ARG A 57 -9.29 18.51 1.38
C ARG A 57 -9.63 17.20 0.66
N ILE A 58 -8.92 16.92 -0.42
CA ILE A 58 -9.07 15.67 -1.18
C ILE A 58 -8.37 14.54 -0.41
N LEU A 59 -9.03 13.40 -0.25
CA LEU A 59 -8.44 12.22 0.40
C LEU A 59 -7.41 11.54 -0.53
N PRO A 60 -6.19 11.23 -0.04
CA PRO A 60 -5.08 10.73 -0.85
C PRO A 60 -5.15 9.22 -1.12
N PHE A 61 -6.26 8.71 -1.67
CA PHE A 61 -6.41 7.27 -1.90
C PHE A 61 -5.36 6.72 -2.89
N ALA A 62 -5.08 7.46 -3.96
CA ALA A 62 -4.13 7.04 -4.99
C ALA A 62 -2.69 7.00 -4.46
N GLU A 63 -2.31 7.97 -3.63
CA GLU A 63 -0.99 8.03 -3.02
C GLU A 63 -0.81 6.93 -1.96
N ILE A 64 -1.85 6.64 -1.16
CA ILE A 64 -1.84 5.51 -0.22
C ILE A 64 -1.69 4.18 -0.96
N GLU A 65 -2.38 4.00 -2.08
CA GLU A 65 -2.26 2.79 -2.89
C GLU A 65 -0.85 2.67 -3.49
N ALA A 66 -0.32 3.73 -4.10
CA ALA A 66 1.03 3.75 -4.64
C ALA A 66 2.09 3.44 -3.56
N PHE A 67 1.98 4.05 -2.38
CA PHE A 67 2.86 3.78 -1.26
C PHE A 67 2.72 2.33 -0.77
N SER A 68 1.51 1.78 -0.75
CA SER A 68 1.27 0.39 -0.36
C SER A 68 1.89 -0.63 -1.33
N GLN A 69 1.90 -0.33 -2.62
CA GLN A 69 2.55 -1.18 -3.64
C GLN A 69 4.08 -1.07 -3.64
N SER A 70 4.63 0.02 -3.07
CA SER A 70 6.07 0.30 -3.09
C SER A 70 6.91 -0.62 -2.19
N GLY A 71 6.29 -1.24 -1.19
CA GLY A 71 6.99 -2.02 -0.16
C GLY A 71 7.56 -1.19 0.99
N LEU A 72 7.41 0.14 0.96
CA LEU A 72 7.99 1.03 1.98
C LEU A 72 7.41 0.84 3.39
N TRP A 73 6.20 0.29 3.54
CA TRP A 73 5.61 0.00 4.86
C TRP A 73 6.44 -0.96 5.71
N ALA A 74 7.17 -1.88 5.08
CA ALA A 74 7.91 -2.94 5.76
C ALA A 74 9.43 -2.69 5.81
N ILE A 75 9.90 -1.46 5.58
CA ILE A 75 11.34 -1.20 5.43
C ILE A 75 12.15 -1.49 6.70
N THR A 76 11.55 -1.33 7.87
CA THR A 76 12.19 -1.60 9.18
C THR A 76 11.98 -3.04 9.66
N VAL A 77 11.14 -3.81 8.96
CA VAL A 77 10.83 -5.19 9.34
C VAL A 77 12.02 -6.09 9.00
N PRO A 78 12.43 -7.00 9.89
CA PRO A 78 13.53 -7.92 9.61
C PRO A 78 13.32 -8.80 8.37
N LYS A 79 14.41 -9.14 7.67
CA LYS A 79 14.36 -9.94 6.43
C LYS A 79 13.76 -11.32 6.63
N ARG A 80 13.97 -11.91 7.82
CA ARG A 80 13.36 -13.19 8.22
C ARG A 80 11.83 -13.17 8.27
N TYR A 81 11.22 -12.00 8.31
CA TYR A 81 9.76 -11.80 8.26
C TYR A 81 9.30 -11.17 6.93
N GLY A 82 10.17 -11.11 5.92
CA GLY A 82 9.84 -10.57 4.59
C GLY A 82 9.94 -9.05 4.45
N GLY A 83 10.59 -8.35 5.39
CA GLY A 83 10.87 -6.91 5.28
C GLY A 83 12.26 -6.60 4.71
N ALA A 84 12.57 -5.31 4.59
CA ALA A 84 13.83 -4.86 4.00
C ALA A 84 14.99 -4.75 5.01
N GLU A 85 14.68 -4.62 6.31
CA GLU A 85 15.65 -4.44 7.39
C GLU A 85 16.68 -3.32 7.11
N VAL A 86 16.21 -2.16 6.63
CA VAL A 86 17.10 -1.02 6.32
C VAL A 86 17.62 -0.34 7.57
N SER A 87 18.73 0.41 7.44
CA SER A 87 19.30 1.15 8.56
C SER A 87 18.40 2.30 9.03
N SER A 88 18.47 2.65 10.31
CA SER A 88 17.75 3.82 10.85
C SER A 88 18.14 5.14 10.18
N LEU A 89 19.40 5.25 9.71
CA LEU A 89 19.85 6.39 8.92
C LEU A 89 19.06 6.51 7.61
N THR A 90 18.83 5.40 6.93
CA THR A 90 18.04 5.36 5.69
C THR A 90 16.59 5.74 5.94
N VAL A 91 15.97 5.22 7.01
CA VAL A 91 14.62 5.63 7.40
C VAL A 91 14.54 7.15 7.64
N ALA A 92 15.51 7.71 8.36
CA ALA A 92 15.55 9.15 8.64
C ALA A 92 15.67 9.98 7.35
N LYS A 93 16.50 9.53 6.39
CA LYS A 93 16.62 10.16 5.08
C LYS A 93 15.31 10.11 4.29
N ILE A 94 14.63 8.95 4.27
CA ILE A 94 13.34 8.78 3.59
C ILE A 94 12.27 9.72 4.14
N ILE A 95 12.18 9.87 5.47
CA ILE A 95 11.21 10.77 6.12
C ILE A 95 11.50 12.25 5.84
N ALA A 96 12.76 12.59 5.55
CA ALA A 96 13.16 13.97 5.27
C ALA A 96 12.89 14.43 3.83
N LEU A 97 12.47 13.52 2.94
CA LEU A 97 12.08 13.82 1.55
C LEU A 97 10.71 14.51 1.48
#